data_AF-A0A6G3WWK2-F1
#
_entry.id   AF-A0A6G3WWK2-F1
#
_cell.length_a   1.000
_cell.length_b   1.000
_cell.length_c   1.000
_cell.angle_alpha   90.00
_cell.angle_beta   90.00
_cell.angle_gamma   90.00
#
_symmetry.space_group_name_H-M   'P 1'
#
loop_
_entity.id
_entity.type
_entity.pdbx_description
1 polymer ?
#
loop_
_entity_poly.entity_id
_entity_poly.type
_entity_poly.pdbx_seq_one_letter_code
_entity_poly.pdbx_strand_id
1 'polypeptide(L)' 'CRIGPEGAGLKIALTTLNTGRLSLPAMCVGVGKWSLKIAREWSAVREQWGRPVARHEAVGAKISFIAATTFAL' A
#
# COMPACT_ATOMS: atom_id res chain seq x y z
N CYS A 1 -0.01 34.27 -11.07
CA CYS A 1 -0.65 34.16 -9.74
C CYS A 1 0.44 33.94 -8.70
N ARG A 2 0.72 34.92 -7.83
CA ARG A 2 1.81 34.84 -6.83
C ARG A 2 1.33 33.96 -5.67
N ILE A 3 2.03 32.88 -5.37
CA ILE A 3 1.71 32.00 -4.24
C ILE A 3 2.36 32.60 -2.98
N GLY A 4 1.69 33.60 -2.40
CA GLY A 4 2.08 34.22 -1.12
C GLY A 4 3.02 35.44 -1.21
N PRO A 5 3.36 36.03 -0.05
CA PRO A 5 4.26 37.19 0.04
C PRO A 5 5.73 36.84 -0.24
N GLU A 6 6.53 37.83 -0.67
CA GLU A 6 7.97 37.67 -0.93
C GLU A 6 8.69 37.17 0.33
N GLY A 7 9.49 36.11 0.20
CA GLY A 7 10.15 35.44 1.33
C GLY A 7 9.34 34.33 2.01
N ALA A 8 8.03 34.18 1.74
CA ALA A 8 7.21 33.12 2.34
C ALA A 8 7.22 31.77 1.58
N GLY A 9 7.88 31.70 0.42
CA GLY A 9 7.90 30.52 -0.45
C GLY A 9 8.43 29.26 0.24
N LEU A 10 9.50 29.38 1.04
CA LEU A 10 10.08 28.25 1.78
C LEU A 10 9.12 27.70 2.85
N LYS A 11 8.41 28.59 3.56
CA LYS A 11 7.42 28.21 4.59
C LYS A 11 6.23 27.48 3.97
N ILE A 12 5.74 27.96 2.83
CA ILE A 12 4.63 27.32 2.09
C ILE A 12 5.05 25.94 1.57
N ALA A 13 6.25 25.84 0.97
CA ALA A 13 6.79 24.57 0.47
C ALA A 13 6.93 23.52 1.59
N LEU A 14 7.47 23.91 2.76
CA LEU A 14 7.61 23.00 3.90
C LEU A 14 6.26 22.59 4.50
N THR A 15 5.27 23.48 4.51
CA THR A 15 3.92 23.15 4.99
C THR A 15 3.24 22.13 4.07
N THR A 16 3.33 22.32 2.75
CA THR A 16 2.84 21.35 1.77
C THR A 16 3.57 20.01 1.88
N LEU A 17 4.88 20.01 2.12
CA LEU A 17 5.66 18.80 2.31
C LEU A 17 5.22 18.01 3.55
N ASN A 18 4.91 18.70 4.65
CA ASN A 18 4.36 18.05 5.85
C ASN A 18 3.01 17.38 5.58
N THR A 19 2.14 18.01 4.80
CA THR A 19 0.89 17.39 4.36
C THR A 19 1.16 16.16 3.48
N GLY A 20 2.08 16.26 2.52
CA GLY A 20 2.47 15.15 1.64
C GLY A 20 3.04 13.94 2.39
N ARG A 21 3.75 14.16 3.50
CA ARG A 21 4.29 13.09 4.36
C ARG A 21 3.21 12.27 5.07
N LEU A 22 2.02 12.82 5.26
CA LEU A 22 0.88 12.09 5.84
C LEU A 22 0.07 11.38 4.75
N SER A 23 -0.08 12.03 3.59
CA SER A 23 -0.83 11.45 2.47
C SER A 23 -0.13 10.27 1.82
N LEU A 24 1.20 10.27 1.74
CA LEU A 24 1.96 9.23 1.07
C LEU A 24 1.86 7.85 1.80
N PRO A 25 2.10 7.74 3.13
CA PRO A 25 1.89 6.48 3.84
C PRO A 25 0.44 6.01 3.77
N ALA A 26 -0.53 6.92 3.85
CA ALA A 26 -1.95 6.58 3.72
C ALA A 26 -2.26 5.93 2.35
N MET A 27 -1.66 6.44 1.27
CA MET A 27 -1.76 5.79 -0.04
C MET A 27 -1.05 4.43 -0.08
N CYS A 28 0.15 4.32 0.51
CA CYS A 28 0.88 3.05 0.57
C CYS A 28 0.07 1.95 1.28
N VAL A 29 -0.59 2.27 2.40
CA VAL A 29 -1.50 1.34 3.12
C VAL A 29 -2.68 0.95 2.23
N GLY A 30 -3.28 1.92 1.53
CA GLY A 30 -4.39 1.66 0.61
C GLY A 30 -4.00 0.69 -0.51
N VAL A 31 -2.85 0.91 -1.14
CA VAL A 31 -2.31 0.03 -2.20
C VAL A 31 -1.97 -1.35 -1.65
N GLY A 32 -1.39 -1.43 -0.43
CA GLY A 32 -1.10 -2.70 0.24
C GLY A 32 -2.37 -3.54 0.46
N LYS A 33 -3.45 -2.91 0.94
CA LYS A 33 -4.75 -3.59 1.13
C LYS A 33 -5.34 -4.08 -0.19
N TRP A 34 -5.19 -3.31 -1.25
CA TRP A 34 -5.67 -3.70 -2.58
C TRP A 34 -4.87 -4.87 -3.16
N SER A 35 -3.53 -4.84 -3.03
CA SER A 35 -2.66 -5.93 -3.44
C SER A 35 -2.99 -7.23 -2.70
N LEU A 36 -3.23 -7.15 -1.38
CA LEU A 36 -3.65 -8.29 -0.58
C LEU A 36 -4.98 -8.89 -1.06
N LYS A 37 -5.97 -8.03 -1.39
CA LYS A 37 -7.27 -8.48 -1.91
C LYS A 37 -7.09 -9.28 -3.21
N ILE A 38 -6.35 -8.73 -4.17
CA ILE A 38 -6.10 -9.39 -5.46
C ILE A 38 -5.34 -10.70 -5.26
N ALA A 39 -4.30 -10.71 -4.42
CA ALA A 39 -3.52 -11.92 -4.15
C ALA A 39 -4.40 -13.04 -3.56
N ARG A 40 -5.31 -12.69 -2.63
CA ARG A 40 -6.26 -13.65 -2.05
C ARG A 40 -7.22 -14.19 -3.10
N GLU A 41 -7.86 -13.32 -3.88
CA GLU A 41 -8.82 -13.71 -4.92
C GLU A 41 -8.15 -14.58 -6.00
N TRP A 42 -6.97 -14.18 -6.48
CA TRP A 42 -6.23 -14.91 -7.49
C TRP A 42 -5.74 -16.28 -7.02
N SER A 43 -5.22 -16.36 -5.79
CA SER A 43 -4.75 -17.62 -5.22
C SER A 43 -5.87 -18.65 -5.03
N ALA A 44 -7.12 -18.19 -4.86
CA ALA A 44 -8.29 -19.04 -4.71
C ALA A 44 -8.80 -19.61 -6.04
N VAL A 45 -8.72 -18.85 -7.14
CA VAL A 45 -9.18 -19.28 -8.47
C VAL A 45 -8.12 -20.05 -9.24
N ARG A 46 -6.84 -19.81 -8.96
CA ARG A 46 -5.74 -20.49 -9.66
C ARG A 46 -5.57 -21.90 -9.11
N GLU A 47 -5.71 -22.91 -9.96
CA GLU A 47 -5.41 -24.30 -9.62
C GLU A 47 -4.10 -24.76 -10.25
N GLN A 48 -3.25 -25.39 -9.44
CA GLN A 48 -2.05 -26.08 -9.90
C GLN A 48 -1.83 -27.33 -9.05
N TRP A 49 -1.34 -28.40 -9.67
CA TRP A 49 -1.12 -29.69 -9.01
C TRP A 49 -2.42 -30.28 -8.43
N GLY A 50 -3.54 -30.08 -9.14
CA GLY A 50 -4.85 -30.60 -8.76
C GLY A 50 -5.48 -29.93 -7.53
N ARG A 51 -4.94 -28.80 -7.05
CA ARG A 51 -5.51 -28.03 -5.93
C ARG A 51 -5.39 -26.51 -6.14
N PRO A 52 -6.27 -25.71 -5.52
CA PRO A 52 -6.13 -24.26 -5.50
C PRO A 52 -4.80 -23.83 -4.91
N VAL A 53 -4.19 -22.81 -5.50
CA VAL A 53 -2.84 -22.36 -5.15
C VAL A 53 -2.80 -21.79 -3.72
N ALA A 54 -3.93 -21.27 -3.23
CA ALA A 54 -4.14 -20.85 -1.85
C ALA A 54 -3.90 -21.95 -0.80
N ARG A 55 -4.00 -23.24 -1.18
CA ARG A 55 -3.80 -24.38 -0.26
C ARG A 55 -2.33 -24.79 -0.13
N HIS A 56 -1.41 -24.22 -0.93
CA HIS A 56 0.02 -24.47 -0.77
C HIS A 56 0.59 -23.57 0.33
N GLU A 57 1.34 -24.16 1.26
CA GLU A 57 1.93 -23.46 2.41
C GLU A 57 2.78 -22.25 2.00
N ALA A 58 3.61 -22.39 0.96
CA ALA A 58 4.46 -21.32 0.45
C ALA A 58 3.67 -20.09 -0.03
N VAL A 59 2.44 -20.28 -0.51
CA VAL A 59 1.56 -19.20 -0.97
C VAL A 59 0.85 -18.58 0.23
N GLY A 60 0.38 -19.41 1.16
CA GLY A 60 -0.19 -18.95 2.43
C GLY A 60 0.78 -18.03 3.18
N ALA A 61 2.05 -18.43 3.31
CA ALA A 61 3.09 -17.63 3.95
C ALA A 61 3.28 -16.26 3.29
N LYS A 62 3.24 -16.19 1.95
CA LYS A 62 3.35 -14.91 1.22
C LYS A 62 2.14 -14.01 1.46
N ILE A 63 0.92 -14.55 1.44
CA ILE A 63 -0.31 -13.79 1.70
C ILE A 63 -0.32 -13.29 3.14
N SER A 64 0.06 -14.13 4.11
CA SER A 64 0.18 -13.73 5.53
C SER A 64 1.22 -12.64 5.73
N PHE A 65 2.37 -12.70 5.05
CA PHE A 65 3.39 -11.66 5.11
C PHE A 65 2.88 -10.31 4.59
N ILE A 66 2.18 -10.31 3.44
CA ILE A 66 1.58 -9.10 2.88
C ILE A 66 0.51 -8.54 3.83
N ALA A 67 -0.32 -9.40 4.42
CA ALA A 67 -1.34 -9.00 5.38
C ALA A 67 -0.74 -8.38 6.64
N ALA A 68 0.27 -9.02 7.24
CA ALA A 68 0.93 -8.53 8.44
C ALA A 68 1.64 -7.20 8.20
N THR A 69 2.35 -7.07 7.07
CA THR A 69 3.06 -5.82 6.72
C THR A 69 2.08 -4.68 6.46
N THR A 70 0.97 -4.96 5.77
CA THR A 70 -0.06 -3.94 5.48
C THR A 70 -0.81 -3.51 6.74
N PHE A 71 -0.95 -4.38 7.74
CA PHE A 71 -1.56 -4.03 9.02
C PHE A 71 -0.64 -3.20 9.92
N ALA A 72 0.67 -3.41 9.81
CA ALA A 72 1.67 -2.70 10.61
C ALA A 72 2.01 -1.29 10.07
N LEU A 73 1.72 -1.02 8.80
CA LEU A 73 1.84 0.30 8.16
C LEU A 73 0.70 1.24 8.55
#